data_AF-A0A3A0CCM2-F1
#
_entry.id   AF-A0A3A0CCM2-F1
#
_cell.length_a   1.000
_cell.length_b   1.000
_cell.length_c   1.000
_cell.angle_alpha   90.00
_cell.angle_beta   90.00
_cell.angle_gamma   90.00
#
_symmetry.space_group_name_H-M   'P 1'
#
loop_
_entity.id
_entity.type
_entity.pdbx_description
1 polymer ?
#
loop_
_entity_poly.entity_id
_entity_poly.type
_entity_poly.pdbx_seq_one_letter_code
_entity_poly.pdbx_strand_id
1 'polypeptide(L)'
;MKNVCLLLLACCLGAPLFAQDDKPKDPPKTTEKPQGEKDAEKTAEKKAEEDKMTEAGQKLFEDFERVWKKYYEIKLDSIKQNRQVNLDDDWNTAVKEAKNGTYKDFKEFDAAITAMQKADKVFARKFTETSNRLAKEHAAAVRKWVDEQRGK
;
A
#
# COMPACT_ATOMS: atom_id res chain seq x y z
N MET A 1 -12.40 11.17 21.82
CA MET A 1 -12.40 11.36 20.35
C MET A 1 -11.39 12.45 19.94
N LYS A 2 -10.08 12.23 20.14
CA LYS A 2 -9.02 13.19 19.72
C LYS A 2 -7.85 12.54 18.94
N ASN A 3 -7.90 11.23 18.68
CA ASN A 3 -6.74 10.48 18.19
C ASN A 3 -6.80 10.08 16.70
N VAL A 4 -7.91 10.31 16.00
CA VAL A 4 -8.07 9.89 14.59
C VAL A 4 -7.46 10.90 13.62
N CYS A 5 -7.47 12.20 13.93
CA CYS A 5 -6.81 13.22 13.10
C CYS A 5 -5.27 13.15 13.16
N LEU A 6 -4.69 12.56 14.22
CA LEU A 6 -3.23 12.38 14.33
C LEU A 6 -2.69 11.28 13.41
N LEU A 7 -3.50 10.27 13.08
CA LEU A 7 -3.11 9.21 12.13
C LEU A 7 -3.09 9.72 10.68
N LEU A 8 -3.94 10.69 10.33
CA LEU A 8 -3.93 11.31 9.00
C LEU A 8 -2.77 12.29 8.79
N LEU A 9 -2.27 12.92 9.85
CA LEU A 9 -1.05 13.75 9.81
C LEU A 9 0.24 12.91 9.69
N ALA A 10 0.26 11.69 10.25
CA ALA A 10 1.41 10.80 10.16
C ALA A 10 1.62 10.21 8.75
N CYS A 11 0.59 10.16 7.90
CA CYS A 11 0.74 9.70 6.51
C CYS A 11 1.26 10.79 5.55
N CYS A 12 1.28 12.07 5.97
CA CYS A 12 1.67 13.19 5.10
C CYS A 12 3.06 13.77 5.43
N LEU A 13 3.65 13.42 6.57
CA LEU A 13 5.06 13.67 6.86
C LEU A 13 5.79 12.35 6.62
N GLY A 14 6.61 12.28 5.58
CA GLY A 14 7.42 11.10 5.26
C GLY A 14 8.39 10.75 6.37
N ALA A 15 7.89 10.12 7.44
CA ALA A 15 8.69 9.53 8.48
C ALA A 15 9.46 8.37 7.84
N PRO A 16 10.81 8.42 7.79
CA PRO A 16 11.57 7.24 7.44
C PRO A 16 11.34 6.23 8.56
N LEU A 17 10.57 5.17 8.29
CA LEU A 17 10.43 4.01 9.19
C LEU A 17 11.73 3.18 9.30
N PHE A 18 12.85 3.69 8.78
CA PHE A 18 14.17 3.10 8.85
C PHE A 18 15.23 4.19 9.01
N ALA A 19 15.39 4.72 10.22
CA ALA A 19 16.66 5.33 10.64
C ALA A 19 16.76 5.38 12.17
N GLN A 20 17.87 4.82 12.66
CA GLN A 20 18.46 4.93 14.01
C GLN A 20 17.83 3.98 15.05
N ASP A 21 18.54 3.00 15.61
CA ASP A 21 19.92 3.08 16.10
C ASP A 21 20.88 2.02 15.52
N ASP A 22 21.76 2.47 14.63
CA ASP A 22 23.12 1.94 14.51
C ASP A 22 23.93 2.47 15.70
N LYS A 23 24.34 1.58 16.61
CA LYS A 23 25.46 1.87 17.51
C LYS A 23 26.76 1.52 16.78
N PRO A 24 27.75 2.42 16.75
CA PRO A 24 29.05 2.11 16.16
C PRO A 24 29.81 1.16 17.08
N LYS A 25 30.27 0.03 16.55
CA LYS A 25 31.42 -0.69 17.10
C LYS A 25 32.46 -0.86 15.99
N ASP A 26 33.68 -0.52 16.36
CA ASP A 26 34.90 -0.27 15.59
C ASP A 26 35.25 -1.18 14.39
N PRO A 27 36.05 -0.68 13.42
CA PRO A 27 36.72 -1.47 12.38
C PRO A 27 38.17 -1.85 12.80
N PRO A 28 39.01 -2.49 11.96
CA PRO A 28 38.79 -3.57 10.99
C PRO A 28 39.78 -4.75 11.20
N LYS A 29 39.51 -5.93 10.61
CA LYS A 29 40.57 -6.90 10.26
C LYS A 29 40.22 -7.64 8.97
N THR A 30 41.04 -7.39 7.94
CA THR A 30 41.64 -8.29 6.93
C THR A 30 40.95 -9.64 6.66
N THR A 31 40.78 -10.16 5.44
CA THR A 31 41.76 -10.32 4.34
C THR A 31 41.06 -10.88 3.08
N GLU A 32 41.66 -10.64 1.91
CA GLU A 32 41.63 -11.46 0.67
C GLU A 32 40.32 -11.68 -0.15
N LYS A 33 40.27 -11.00 -1.31
CA LYS A 33 39.82 -11.57 -2.60
C LYS A 33 40.89 -12.57 -3.11
N PRO A 34 40.71 -13.38 -4.18
CA PRO A 34 39.61 -13.40 -5.17
C PRO A 34 39.11 -14.82 -5.56
N GLN A 35 37.94 -14.96 -6.21
CA GLN A 35 37.68 -15.82 -7.39
C GLN A 35 36.18 -16.04 -7.62
N GLY A 36 35.75 -15.97 -8.88
CA GLY A 36 34.45 -16.50 -9.29
C GLY A 36 33.65 -15.72 -10.34
N GLU A 37 34.28 -14.97 -11.24
CA GLU A 37 33.62 -14.58 -12.50
C GLU A 37 33.43 -15.84 -13.35
N LYS A 38 32.25 -16.49 -13.25
CA LYS A 38 31.67 -17.37 -14.29
C LYS A 38 30.26 -17.94 -14.02
N ASP A 39 29.60 -17.58 -12.92
CA ASP A 39 28.22 -18.06 -12.62
C ASP A 39 27.14 -16.96 -12.59
N ALA A 40 27.47 -15.72 -12.98
CA ALA A 40 26.53 -14.60 -12.93
C ALA A 40 25.52 -14.59 -14.10
N GLU A 41 25.84 -15.21 -15.24
CA GLU A 41 25.06 -15.05 -16.47
C GLU A 41 23.91 -16.08 -16.60
N LYS A 42 24.04 -17.28 -16.00
CA LYS A 42 22.93 -18.27 -15.97
C LYS A 42 21.92 -18.05 -14.85
N THR A 43 22.20 -17.16 -13.89
CA THR A 43 21.33 -16.92 -12.73
C THR A 43 20.31 -15.80 -12.98
N ALA A 44 20.48 -14.99 -14.03
CA ALA A 44 19.58 -13.90 -14.39
C ALA A 44 18.34 -14.37 -15.17
N GLU A 45 18.49 -15.33 -16.10
CA GLU A 45 17.36 -15.83 -16.89
C GLU A 45 16.44 -16.78 -16.11
N LYS A 46 16.96 -17.51 -15.12
CA LYS A 46 16.12 -18.31 -14.19
C LYS A 46 15.38 -17.46 -13.14
N LYS A 47 15.83 -16.23 -12.87
CA LYS A 47 15.16 -15.31 -11.92
C LYS A 47 14.01 -14.52 -12.54
N ALA A 48 13.88 -14.52 -13.87
CA ALA A 48 12.79 -13.82 -14.55
C ALA A 48 11.48 -14.62 -14.59
N GLU A 49 11.53 -15.94 -14.35
CA GLU A 49 10.36 -16.82 -14.51
C GLU A 49 9.61 -17.14 -13.20
N GLU A 50 10.17 -16.81 -12.02
CA GLU A 50 9.62 -17.25 -10.72
C GLU A 50 8.92 -16.18 -9.87
N ASP A 51 8.79 -14.93 -10.32
CA ASP A 51 8.20 -13.85 -9.50
C ASP A 51 6.73 -13.55 -9.89
N LYS A 52 5.97 -14.60 -10.23
CA LYS A 52 4.53 -14.48 -10.52
C LYS A 52 3.71 -14.62 -9.24
N MET A 53 2.77 -13.69 -9.05
CA MET A 53 1.79 -13.74 -7.98
C MET A 53 0.91 -14.99 -8.17
N THR A 54 0.50 -15.62 -7.07
CA THR A 54 -0.46 -16.73 -7.10
C THR A 54 -1.79 -16.28 -7.71
N GLU A 55 -2.56 -17.18 -8.33
CA GLU A 55 -3.89 -16.83 -8.88
C GLU A 55 -4.84 -16.28 -7.82
N ALA A 56 -4.81 -16.89 -6.62
CA ALA A 56 -5.57 -16.40 -5.47
C ALA A 56 -5.13 -14.99 -5.05
N GLY A 57 -3.81 -14.74 -5.03
CA GLY A 57 -3.25 -13.41 -4.80
C GLY A 57 -3.67 -12.41 -5.87
N GLN A 58 -3.66 -12.81 -7.14
CA GLN A 58 -4.02 -11.93 -8.26
C GLN A 58 -5.48 -11.51 -8.19
N LYS A 59 -6.39 -12.46 -7.95
CA LYS A 59 -7.82 -12.16 -7.79
C LYS A 59 -8.07 -11.23 -6.60
N LEU A 60 -7.45 -11.52 -5.45
CA LEU A 60 -7.55 -10.67 -4.26
C LEU A 60 -6.95 -9.28 -4.50
N PHE A 61 -5.88 -9.18 -5.30
CA PHE A 61 -5.23 -7.92 -5.64
C PHE A 61 -6.10 -7.04 -6.55
N GLU A 62 -6.75 -7.64 -7.55
CA GLU A 62 -7.71 -6.93 -8.41
C GLU A 62 -8.94 -6.44 -7.63
N ASP A 63 -9.43 -7.28 -6.71
CA ASP A 63 -10.50 -6.93 -5.77
C ASP A 63 -10.10 -5.76 -4.88
N PHE A 64 -8.88 -5.81 -4.32
CA PHE A 64 -8.29 -4.72 -3.55
C PHE A 64 -8.24 -3.43 -4.35
N GLU A 65 -7.63 -3.41 -5.53
CA GLU A 65 -7.43 -2.18 -6.29
C GLU A 65 -8.77 -1.53 -6.65
N ARG A 66 -9.78 -2.34 -6.98
CA ARG A 66 -11.13 -1.87 -7.30
C ARG A 66 -11.82 -1.23 -6.11
N VAL A 67 -11.85 -1.91 -4.97
CA VAL A 67 -12.53 -1.43 -3.76
C VAL A 67 -11.82 -0.18 -3.22
N TRP A 68 -10.48 -0.16 -3.19
CA TRP A 68 -9.72 0.96 -2.66
C TRP A 68 -9.84 2.23 -3.51
N LYS A 69 -9.83 2.11 -4.84
CA LYS A 69 -10.12 3.25 -5.74
C LYS A 69 -11.48 3.84 -5.41
N LYS A 70 -12.49 2.97 -5.26
CA LYS A 70 -13.86 3.41 -5.01
C LYS A 70 -14.04 4.06 -3.64
N TYR A 71 -13.38 3.50 -2.64
CA TYR A 71 -13.31 4.09 -1.30
C TYR A 71 -12.71 5.49 -1.30
N TYR A 72 -11.61 5.72 -2.04
CA TYR A 72 -11.01 7.06 -2.14
C TYR A 72 -11.87 8.05 -2.93
N GLU A 73 -12.63 7.59 -3.93
CA GLU A 73 -13.61 8.42 -4.62
C GLU A 73 -14.71 8.90 -3.66
N ILE A 74 -15.28 7.98 -2.87
CA ILE A 74 -16.31 8.29 -1.86
C ILE A 74 -15.78 9.27 -0.83
N LYS A 75 -14.57 9.04 -0.29
CA LYS A 75 -13.94 9.98 0.64
C LYS A 75 -13.76 11.37 0.05
N LEU A 76 -13.30 11.45 -1.20
CA LEU A 76 -13.09 12.73 -1.87
C LEU A 76 -14.43 13.47 -2.04
N ASP A 77 -15.50 12.76 -2.39
CA ASP A 77 -16.84 13.34 -2.49
C ASP A 77 -17.37 13.81 -1.12
N SER A 78 -17.19 13.02 -0.06
CA SER A 78 -17.53 13.43 1.31
C SER A 78 -16.82 14.71 1.74
N ILE A 79 -15.52 14.86 1.42
CA ILE A 79 -14.75 16.09 1.65
C ILE A 79 -15.35 17.27 0.86
N LYS A 80 -15.63 17.07 -0.43
CA LYS A 80 -16.20 18.12 -1.30
C LYS A 80 -17.58 18.60 -0.83
N GLN A 81 -18.38 17.69 -0.28
CA GLN A 81 -19.72 17.99 0.24
C GLN A 81 -19.73 18.41 1.72
N ASN A 82 -18.55 18.52 2.35
CA ASN A 82 -18.40 18.82 3.78
C ASN A 82 -19.20 17.86 4.69
N ARG A 83 -19.27 16.58 4.30
CA ARG A 83 -19.91 15.51 5.08
C ARG A 83 -18.90 14.86 6.02
N GLN A 84 -19.38 14.38 7.15
CA GLN A 84 -18.56 13.59 8.06
C GLN A 84 -18.19 12.25 7.40
N VAL A 85 -16.91 11.94 7.36
CA VAL A 85 -16.38 10.66 6.88
C VAL A 85 -16.66 9.59 7.94
N ASN A 86 -17.38 8.53 7.56
CA ASN A 86 -17.55 7.34 8.40
C ASN A 86 -16.84 6.16 7.74
N LEU A 87 -15.80 5.65 8.40
CA LEU A 87 -14.91 4.63 7.83
C LEU A 87 -15.67 3.36 7.43
N ASP A 88 -16.57 2.88 8.28
CA ASP A 88 -17.28 1.62 8.05
C ASP A 88 -18.36 1.78 6.97
N ASP A 89 -19.10 2.90 6.99
CA ASP A 89 -20.14 3.17 5.99
C ASP A 89 -19.54 3.44 4.60
N ASP A 90 -18.46 4.23 4.53
CA ASP A 90 -17.77 4.54 3.27
C ASP A 90 -17.13 3.27 2.69
N TRP A 91 -16.60 2.40 3.55
CA TRP A 91 -16.07 1.09 3.13
C TRP A 91 -17.16 0.17 2.59
N ASN A 92 -18.27 0.01 3.32
CA ASN A 92 -19.39 -0.82 2.88
C ASN A 92 -19.99 -0.33 1.57
N THR A 93 -20.05 1.00 1.40
CA THR A 93 -20.47 1.63 0.14
C THR A 93 -19.48 1.31 -0.98
N ALA A 94 -18.18 1.41 -0.73
CA ALA A 94 -17.14 1.07 -1.72
C ALA A 94 -17.21 -0.40 -2.16
N VAL A 95 -17.39 -1.33 -1.24
CA VAL A 95 -17.54 -2.78 -1.52
C VAL A 95 -18.77 -3.03 -2.40
N LYS A 96 -19.90 -2.41 -2.04
CA LYS A 96 -21.15 -2.51 -2.80
C LYS A 96 -21.02 -1.93 -4.20
N GLU A 97 -20.44 -0.74 -4.35
CA GLU A 97 -20.24 -0.09 -5.64
C GLU A 97 -19.21 -0.80 -6.53
N ALA A 98 -18.17 -1.36 -5.92
CA ALA A 98 -17.18 -2.20 -6.61
C ALA A 98 -17.75 -3.55 -7.07
N LYS A 99 -18.99 -3.88 -6.68
CA LYS A 99 -19.64 -5.18 -6.91
C LYS A 99 -18.80 -6.35 -6.40
N ASN A 100 -18.08 -6.13 -5.30
CA ASN A 100 -17.30 -7.18 -4.66
C ASN A 100 -18.15 -7.85 -3.58
N GLY A 101 -18.70 -9.03 -3.88
CA GLY A 101 -19.49 -9.83 -2.93
C GLY A 101 -18.67 -10.88 -2.18
N THR A 102 -17.34 -10.90 -2.35
CA THR A 102 -16.47 -11.97 -1.83
C THR A 102 -16.29 -11.88 -0.31
N TYR A 103 -16.38 -10.67 0.27
CA TYR A 103 -16.08 -10.42 1.69
C TYR A 103 -17.27 -9.73 2.36
N LYS A 104 -17.66 -10.20 3.54
CA LYS A 104 -18.85 -9.69 4.26
C LYS A 104 -18.62 -8.33 4.89
N ASP A 105 -17.40 -8.07 5.34
CA ASP A 105 -17.01 -6.83 6.01
C ASP A 105 -15.52 -6.51 5.78
N PHE A 106 -15.09 -5.36 6.30
CA PHE A 106 -13.69 -4.93 6.25
C PHE A 106 -12.75 -5.91 6.95
N LYS A 107 -13.17 -6.54 8.06
CA LYS A 107 -12.30 -7.42 8.84
C LYS A 107 -11.98 -8.70 8.08
N GLU A 108 -12.97 -9.26 7.38
CA GLU A 108 -12.77 -10.43 6.51
C GLU A 108 -11.84 -10.09 5.35
N PHE A 109 -11.98 -8.90 4.76
CA PHE A 109 -11.09 -8.41 3.72
C PHE A 109 -9.64 -8.26 4.21
N ASP A 110 -9.45 -7.56 5.34
CA ASP A 110 -8.14 -7.33 5.95
C ASP A 110 -7.44 -8.64 6.36
N ALA A 111 -8.20 -9.61 6.88
CA ALA A 111 -7.69 -10.93 7.19
C ALA A 111 -7.19 -11.67 5.93
N ALA A 112 -7.93 -11.59 4.83
CA ALA A 112 -7.53 -12.20 3.56
C ALA A 112 -6.26 -11.55 2.98
N ILE A 113 -6.17 -10.22 3.00
CA ILE A 113 -4.95 -9.47 2.63
C ILE A 113 -3.77 -9.90 3.48
N THR A 114 -3.94 -9.92 4.81
CA THR A 114 -2.87 -10.25 5.76
C THR A 114 -2.38 -11.69 5.57
N ALA A 115 -3.31 -12.64 5.36
CA ALA A 115 -2.96 -14.03 5.07
C ALA A 115 -2.17 -14.13 3.76
N MET A 116 -2.60 -13.41 2.72
CA MET A 116 -1.93 -13.43 1.42
C MET A 116 -0.56 -12.76 1.46
N GLN A 117 -0.39 -11.66 2.18
CA GLN A 117 0.92 -11.01 2.36
C GLN A 117 1.95 -11.93 3.02
N LYS A 118 1.51 -12.81 3.93
CA LYS A 118 2.37 -13.82 4.57
C LYS A 118 2.69 -14.98 3.62
N ALA A 119 1.74 -15.37 2.78
CA ALA A 119 1.87 -16.52 1.89
C ALA A 119 2.59 -16.19 0.57
N ASP A 120 2.47 -14.96 0.06
CA ASP A 120 2.93 -14.54 -1.26
C ASP A 120 3.71 -13.20 -1.16
N LYS A 121 5.03 -13.29 -1.31
CA LYS A 121 5.93 -12.12 -1.24
C LYS A 121 5.72 -11.15 -2.42
N VAL A 122 5.36 -11.66 -3.60
CA VAL A 122 5.08 -10.83 -4.78
C VAL A 122 3.80 -10.05 -4.55
N PHE A 123 2.79 -10.70 -3.97
CA PHE A 123 1.58 -10.02 -3.50
C PHE A 123 1.89 -8.92 -2.49
N ALA A 124 2.66 -9.21 -1.44
CA ALA A 124 2.99 -8.23 -0.41
C ALA A 124 3.67 -6.98 -0.98
N ARG A 125 4.64 -7.17 -1.89
CA ARG A 125 5.32 -6.08 -2.59
C ARG A 125 4.34 -5.23 -3.41
N LYS A 126 3.61 -5.87 -4.34
CA LYS A 126 2.67 -5.18 -5.23
C LYS A 126 1.54 -4.47 -4.48
N PHE A 127 1.03 -5.10 -3.43
CA PHE A 127 0.02 -4.53 -2.54
C PHE A 127 0.52 -3.24 -1.90
N THR A 128 1.73 -3.26 -1.33
CA THR A 128 2.33 -2.08 -0.68
C THR A 128 2.56 -0.95 -1.68
N GLU A 129 3.13 -1.26 -2.85
CA GLU A 129 3.35 -0.28 -3.92
C GLU A 129 2.05 0.37 -4.38
N THR A 130 1.01 -0.43 -4.60
CA THR A 130 -0.29 0.04 -5.09
C THR A 130 -1.05 0.83 -4.04
N SER A 131 -1.04 0.38 -2.79
CA SER A 131 -1.62 1.12 -1.65
C SER A 131 -1.02 2.52 -1.54
N ASN A 132 0.32 2.60 -1.62
CA ASN A 132 1.05 3.86 -1.56
C ASN A 132 0.74 4.77 -2.75
N ARG A 133 0.65 4.21 -3.96
CA ARG A 133 0.27 4.97 -5.16
C ARG A 133 -1.13 5.57 -5.02
N LEU A 134 -2.13 4.76 -4.67
CA LEU A 134 -3.52 5.21 -4.53
C LEU A 134 -3.69 6.27 -3.44
N ALA A 135 -2.98 6.13 -2.31
CA ALA A 135 -2.98 7.14 -1.25
C ALA A 135 -2.41 8.49 -1.73
N LYS A 136 -1.30 8.47 -2.50
CA LYS A 136 -0.70 9.68 -3.09
C LYS A 136 -1.63 10.34 -4.10
N GLU A 137 -2.26 9.55 -4.97
CA GLU A 137 -3.24 10.03 -5.95
C GLU A 137 -4.43 10.72 -5.25
N HIS A 138 -4.96 10.11 -4.19
CA HIS A 138 -6.04 10.69 -3.41
C HIS A 138 -5.61 12.01 -2.74
N ALA A 139 -4.43 12.04 -2.10
CA ALA A 139 -3.90 13.26 -1.48
C ALA A 139 -3.71 14.40 -2.49
N ALA A 140 -3.21 14.09 -3.69
CA ALA A 140 -3.08 15.06 -4.77
C ALA A 140 -4.44 15.61 -5.22
N ALA A 141 -5.45 14.75 -5.34
CA ALA A 141 -6.81 15.16 -5.70
C ALA A 141 -7.45 16.07 -4.65
N VAL A 142 -7.26 15.76 -3.36
CA VAL A 142 -7.71 16.61 -2.24
C VAL A 142 -7.01 17.96 -2.30
N ARG A 143 -5.68 17.97 -2.45
CA ARG A 143 -4.90 19.21 -2.53
C ARG A 143 -5.36 20.10 -3.67
N LYS A 144 -5.51 19.54 -4.87
CA LYS A 144 -6.02 20.27 -6.03
C LYS A 144 -7.37 20.92 -5.74
N TRP A 145 -8.30 20.18 -5.13
CA TRP A 145 -9.60 20.73 -4.77
C TRP A 145 -9.51 21.86 -3.73
N VAL A 146 -8.64 21.73 -2.71
CA VAL A 146 -8.41 22.80 -1.72
C VAL A 146 -7.87 24.07 -2.38
N ASP A 147 -6.90 23.92 -3.28
CA ASP A 147 -6.31 25.05 -4.01
C ASP A 147 -7.38 25.74 -4.89
N GLU A 148 -8.27 24.98 -5.52
CA GLU A 148 -9.43 25.51 -6.27
C GLU A 148 -10.45 26.24 -5.38
N GLN A 149 -10.60 25.88 -4.11
CA GLN A 149 -11.47 26.62 -3.18
C GLN A 149 -10.81 27.92 -2.68
N ARG A 150 -9.48 27.98 -2.57
CA ARG A 150 -8.74 29.15 -2.05
C ARG A 150 -8.58 30.28 -3.07
N GLY A 151 -8.66 29.98 -4.36
CA GLY A 151 -8.63 30.98 -5.44
C GLY A 151 -9.99 31.58 -5.79
N LYS A 152 -11.06 31.22 -5.07
CA LYS A 152 -12.41 31.77 -5.18
C LYS A 152 -12.68 32.74 -4.03
#